data_AF-A0A2T1LU60-F1
#
_entry.id   AF-A0A2T1LU60-F1
#
_cell.length_a   1.000
_cell.length_b   1.000
_cell.length_c   1.000
_cell.angle_alpha   90.00
_cell.angle_beta   90.00
_cell.angle_gamma   90.00
#
_symmetry.space_group_name_H-M   'P 1'
#
loop_
_entity.id
_entity.type
_entity.pdbx_description
1 polymer ?
#
loop_
_entity_poly.entity_id
_entity_poly.type
_entity_poly.pdbx_seq_one_letter_code
_entity_poly.pdbx_strand_id
1 'polypeptide(L)'
;MSLSPDWKHVNNNLLDLELDQSDKNRKTERRIKIRIPQQYTQEPLISRLISEYNIEVSIVAALLGSNKPNDGWFDLKLQGTSQDIDSALTYLTDLEVEIWYEENTLADGW
;
A
#
# COMPACT_ATOMS: atom_id res chain seq x y z
N MET A 1 -52.92 -25.67 4.06
CA MET A 1 -52.83 -25.14 2.69
C MET A 1 -52.88 -23.62 2.78
N SER A 2 -52.10 -22.92 1.93
CA SER A 2 -51.91 -21.47 1.81
C SER A 2 -50.74 -20.88 2.61
N LEU A 3 -49.59 -20.83 1.94
CA LEU A 3 -48.50 -19.89 2.17
C LEU A 3 -48.88 -18.56 1.50
N SER A 4 -48.83 -17.45 2.24
CA SER A 4 -48.67 -16.11 1.68
C SER A 4 -47.48 -15.45 2.38
N PRO A 5 -46.55 -14.80 1.65
CA PRO A 5 -45.32 -14.28 2.22
C PRO A 5 -45.54 -12.91 2.85
N ASP A 6 -45.21 -12.78 4.13
CA ASP A 6 -45.32 -11.52 4.87
C ASP A 6 -44.00 -10.74 4.72
N TRP A 7 -43.91 -9.92 3.68
CA TRP A 7 -42.88 -8.89 3.58
C TRP A 7 -43.48 -7.58 4.07
N LYS A 8 -43.17 -7.21 5.32
CA LYS A 8 -42.75 -5.86 5.76
C LYS A 8 -42.75 -5.73 7.29
N HIS A 9 -41.58 -5.94 7.87
CA HIS A 9 -41.02 -5.01 8.84
C HIS A 9 -39.50 -5.16 8.77
N VAL A 10 -38.88 -4.42 7.84
CA VAL A 10 -37.45 -4.11 7.98
C VAL A 10 -37.41 -2.92 8.93
N ASN A 11 -37.18 -3.19 10.21
CA ASN A 11 -36.85 -2.12 11.14
C ASN A 11 -35.41 -1.70 10.87
N ASN A 12 -35.24 -0.39 10.65
CA ASN A 12 -33.99 0.30 10.41
C ASN A 12 -32.99 0.00 11.53
N ASN A 13 -32.18 -1.04 11.35
CA ASN A 13 -30.99 -1.21 12.14
C ASN A 13 -29.96 -0.20 11.65
N LEU A 14 -29.71 0.81 12.49
CA LEU A 14 -28.47 1.59 12.45
C LEU A 14 -27.20 0.71 12.59
N LEU A 15 -27.34 -0.62 12.72
CA LEU A 15 -26.25 -1.60 12.63
C LEU A 15 -25.94 -2.09 11.21
N ASP A 16 -26.82 -1.87 10.22
CA ASP A 16 -26.56 -2.35 8.84
C ASP A 16 -25.63 -1.41 8.05
N LEU A 17 -25.23 -0.28 8.63
CA LEU A 17 -24.22 0.64 8.07
C LEU A 17 -22.80 0.41 8.63
N GLU A 18 -22.60 -0.62 9.46
CA GLU A 18 -21.32 -0.91 10.12
C GLU A 18 -20.65 -2.21 9.58
N LEU A 19 -21.16 -2.71 8.45
CA LEU A 19 -20.48 -3.66 7.57
C LEU A 19 -20.07 -2.85 6.33
N ASP A 20 -18.94 -2.16 6.24
CA ASP A 20 -17.60 -2.76 6.15
C ASP A 20 -16.54 -1.62 6.16
N GLN A 21 -16.26 -1.08 7.35
CA GLN A 21 -15.05 -0.27 7.59
C GLN A 21 -13.88 -1.16 8.03
N SER A 22 -14.16 -2.43 8.35
CA SER A 22 -13.18 -3.42 8.80
C SER A 22 -12.18 -3.79 7.70
N ASP A 23 -12.62 -3.96 6.45
CA ASP A 23 -11.68 -4.31 5.37
C ASP A 23 -10.83 -3.11 4.95
N LYS A 24 -11.36 -1.88 5.02
CA LYS A 24 -10.58 -0.67 4.71
C LYS A 24 -9.41 -0.45 5.67
N ASN A 25 -9.58 -0.79 6.94
CA ASN A 25 -8.54 -0.63 7.94
C ASN A 25 -7.64 -1.87 8.10
N ARG A 26 -7.87 -2.93 7.31
CA ARG A 26 -7.02 -4.12 7.35
C ARG A 26 -5.62 -3.75 6.85
N LYS A 27 -4.62 -3.87 7.73
CA LYS A 27 -3.22 -3.75 7.32
C LYS A 27 -2.88 -4.87 6.33
N THR A 28 -2.22 -4.51 5.25
CA THR A 28 -1.65 -5.39 4.24
C THR A 28 -0.17 -5.10 4.07
N GLU A 29 0.53 -5.95 3.33
CA GLU A 29 1.93 -5.78 2.98
C GLU A 29 2.06 -5.71 1.45
N ARG A 30 3.00 -4.90 0.96
CA ARG A 30 3.40 -4.88 -0.45
C ARG A 30 4.91 -4.75 -0.55
N ARG A 31 5.53 -5.63 -1.34
CA ARG A 31 6.97 -5.56 -1.65
C ARG A 31 7.18 -4.90 -3.02
N ILE A 32 8.05 -3.91 -3.05
CA ILE A 32 8.38 -3.15 -4.25
C ILE A 32 9.88 -2.98 -4.37
N LYS A 33 10.35 -2.79 -5.60
CA LYS A 33 11.67 -2.24 -5.87
C LYS A 33 11.49 -0.85 -6.43
N ILE A 34 12.34 0.09 -6.03
CA ILE A 34 12.33 1.46 -6.54
C ILE A 34 13.72 1.90 -6.99
N ARG A 35 13.76 2.75 -8.01
CA ARG A 35 14.96 3.46 -8.48
C ARG A 35 14.74 4.93 -8.21
N ILE A 36 15.39 5.46 -7.18
CA ILE A 36 15.35 6.88 -6.83
C ILE A 36 16.33 7.62 -7.73
N PRO A 37 15.85 8.50 -8.64
CA PRO A 37 16.72 9.29 -9.50
C PRO A 37 17.71 10.13 -8.71
N GLN A 38 18.91 10.30 -9.23
CA GLN A 38 19.96 11.05 -8.53
C GLN A 38 19.52 12.44 -8.05
N GLN A 39 18.68 13.15 -8.81
CA GLN A 39 18.18 14.49 -8.44
C GLN A 39 17.45 14.53 -7.08
N TYR A 40 16.92 13.40 -6.62
CA TYR A 40 16.24 13.27 -5.33
C TYR A 40 17.13 12.70 -4.21
N THR A 41 18.44 12.51 -4.44
CA THR A 41 19.35 11.93 -3.42
C THR A 41 19.47 12.79 -2.16
N GLN A 42 19.22 14.10 -2.27
CA GLN A 42 19.21 15.04 -1.14
C GLN A 42 17.83 15.19 -0.50
N GLU A 43 16.81 14.53 -1.04
CA GLU A 43 15.45 14.58 -0.51
C GLU A 43 15.15 13.35 0.37
N PRO A 44 14.43 13.53 1.49
CA PRO A 44 14.16 12.44 2.42
C PRO A 44 12.94 11.61 1.96
N LEU A 45 12.93 11.10 0.72
CA LEU A 45 11.76 10.45 0.11
C LEU A 45 11.21 9.32 0.98
N ILE A 46 12.06 8.39 1.42
CA ILE A 46 11.65 7.25 2.27
C ILE A 46 11.11 7.73 3.63
N SER A 47 11.71 8.77 4.22
CA SER A 47 11.20 9.34 5.48
C SER A 47 9.84 9.98 5.29
N ARG A 48 9.59 10.66 4.15
CA ARG A 48 8.27 11.23 3.81
C ARG A 48 7.20 10.16 3.64
N LEU A 49 7.53 9.02 3.03
CA LEU A 49 6.62 7.87 2.97
C LEU A 49 6.10 7.49 4.36
N ILE A 50 6.99 7.45 5.36
CA ILE A 50 6.64 7.10 6.74
C ILE A 50 5.84 8.24 7.42
N SER A 51 6.30 9.48 7.29
CA SER A 51 5.72 10.60 8.04
C SER A 51 4.39 11.11 7.49
N GLU A 52 4.14 10.93 6.20
CA GLU A 52 2.98 11.54 5.51
C GLU A 52 1.89 10.53 5.14
N TYR A 53 2.20 9.23 5.03
CA TYR A 53 1.27 8.23 4.46
C TYR A 53 0.87 7.11 5.41
N ASN A 54 1.11 7.23 6.73
CA ASN A 54 0.68 6.24 7.72
C ASN A 54 1.10 4.78 7.40
N ILE A 55 2.27 4.61 6.78
CA ILE A 55 2.84 3.30 6.47
C ILE A 55 4.15 3.06 7.24
N GLU A 56 4.42 1.78 7.47
CA GLU A 56 5.73 1.30 7.89
C GLU A 56 6.53 0.92 6.65
N VAL A 57 7.81 1.29 6.61
CA VAL A 57 8.72 0.97 5.51
C VAL A 57 9.91 0.20 6.05
N SER A 58 10.09 -1.02 5.56
CA SER A 58 11.25 -1.86 5.84
C SER A 58 12.15 -1.94 4.61
N ILE A 59 13.43 -1.60 4.77
CA ILE A 59 14.43 -1.72 3.70
C ILE A 59 14.99 -3.14 3.72
N VAL A 60 14.67 -3.93 2.70
CA VAL A 60 15.12 -5.33 2.57
C VAL A 60 16.55 -5.37 1.99
N ALA A 61 16.81 -4.54 0.98
CA ALA A 61 18.12 -4.38 0.36
C ALA A 61 18.25 -2.98 -0.24
N ALA A 62 19.48 -2.50 -0.37
CA ALA A 62 19.76 -1.24 -1.06
C ALA A 62 21.09 -1.32 -1.81
N LEU A 63 21.15 -0.68 -2.98
CA LEU A 63 22.38 -0.44 -3.72
C LEU A 63 22.52 1.07 -3.93
N LEU A 64 23.50 1.67 -3.24
CA LEU A 64 23.77 3.10 -3.28
C LEU A 64 25.11 3.35 -3.96
N GLY A 65 25.12 4.19 -4.99
CA GLY A 65 26.36 4.65 -5.62
C GLY A 65 27.14 5.54 -4.64
N SER A 66 28.33 5.10 -4.22
CA SER A 66 29.08 5.78 -3.17
C SER A 66 29.75 7.09 -3.61
N ASN A 67 29.91 7.36 -4.91
CA ASN A 67 30.74 8.48 -5.40
C ASN A 67 30.48 8.93 -6.87
N LYS A 68 29.32 8.63 -7.46
CA LYS A 68 29.01 8.95 -8.88
C LYS A 68 27.53 9.29 -9.07
N PRO A 69 27.15 9.97 -10.17
CA PRO A 69 25.76 10.29 -10.48
C PRO A 69 24.99 9.03 -10.88
N ASN A 70 24.69 8.19 -9.90
CA ASN A 70 23.92 6.98 -10.09
C ASN A 70 22.72 7.02 -9.16
N ASP A 71 21.63 6.47 -9.64
CA ASP A 71 20.40 6.32 -8.88
C ASP A 71 20.60 5.39 -7.69
N GLY A 72 19.75 5.58 -6.68
CA GLY A 72 19.65 4.65 -5.55
C GLY A 72 18.62 3.57 -5.86
N TRP A 73 19.01 2.30 -5.74
CA TRP A 73 18.08 1.17 -5.86
C TRP A 73 17.70 0.66 -4.48
N PHE A 74 16.41 0.46 -4.23
CA PHE A 74 15.91 -0.03 -2.96
C PHE A 74 14.91 -1.16 -3.19
N ASP A 75 15.00 -2.20 -2.38
CA ASP A 75 13.99 -3.23 -2.20
C ASP A 75 13.29 -2.92 -0.87
N LEU A 76 12.00 -2.59 -0.95
CA LEU A 76 11.20 -2.11 0.16
C LEU A 76 10.01 -3.03 0.40
N LYS A 77 9.72 -3.24 1.68
CA LYS A 77 8.47 -3.83 2.16
C LYS A 77 7.66 -2.73 2.83
N LEU A 78 6.48 -2.46 2.29
CA LEU A 78 5.53 -1.47 2.77
C LEU A 78 4.42 -2.18 3.57
N GLN A 79 4.08 -1.67 4.74
CA GLN A 79 2.98 -2.20 5.54
C GLN A 79 2.06 -1.06 6.00
N GLY A 80 0.76 -1.22 5.79
CA GLY A 80 -0.24 -0.18 6.04
C GLY A 80 -1.61 -0.62 5.50
N THR A 81 -2.60 0.27 5.50
CA THR A 81 -3.85 -0.04 4.77
C THR A 81 -3.59 -0.02 3.26
N SER A 82 -4.43 -0.70 2.47
CA SER A 82 -4.29 -0.66 1.00
C SER A 82 -4.34 0.78 0.47
N GLN A 83 -5.23 1.61 1.03
CA GLN A 83 -5.38 3.02 0.65
C GLN A 83 -4.13 3.85 0.99
N ASP A 84 -3.53 3.64 2.17
CA ASP A 84 -2.32 4.33 2.60
C ASP A 84 -1.12 3.97 1.70
N ILE A 85 -0.97 2.67 1.39
CA ILE A 85 0.05 2.17 0.48
C ILE A 85 -0.14 2.75 -0.93
N ASP A 86 -1.36 2.74 -1.47
CA ASP A 86 -1.63 3.27 -2.80
C ASP A 86 -1.39 4.80 -2.88
N SER A 87 -1.68 5.53 -1.79
CA SER A 87 -1.39 6.97 -1.69
C SER A 87 0.13 7.23 -1.68
N ALA A 88 0.89 6.41 -0.95
CA ALA A 88 2.35 6.47 -0.91
C ALA A 88 2.98 6.14 -2.28
N LEU A 89 2.42 5.20 -3.04
CA LEU A 89 2.88 4.85 -4.38
C LEU A 89 2.54 5.93 -5.42
N THR A 90 1.40 6.61 -5.26
CA THR A 90 1.04 7.76 -6.08
C THR A 90 2.06 8.87 -5.93
N TYR A 91 2.48 9.18 -4.70
CA TYR A 91 3.55 10.14 -4.42
C TYR A 91 4.86 9.81 -5.14
N LEU A 92 5.30 8.55 -5.09
CA LEU A 92 6.51 8.12 -5.80
C LEU A 92 6.35 8.25 -7.32
N THR A 93 5.17 7.91 -7.85
CA THR A 93 4.86 8.01 -9.28
C THR A 93 4.84 9.48 -9.75
N ASP A 94 4.30 10.39 -8.95
CA ASP A 94 4.28 11.84 -9.23
C ASP A 94 5.68 12.47 -9.27
N LEU A 95 6.64 11.84 -8.59
CA LEU A 95 8.06 12.19 -8.64
C LEU A 95 8.84 11.46 -9.74
N GLU A 96 8.14 10.73 -10.62
CA GLU A 96 8.73 9.91 -11.68
C GLU A 96 9.74 8.86 -11.14
N VAL A 97 9.54 8.42 -9.90
CA VAL A 97 10.30 7.29 -9.33
C VAL A 97 9.78 6.01 -9.98
N GLU A 98 10.68 5.25 -10.60
CA GLU A 98 10.31 3.96 -11.17
C GLU A 98 10.05 2.94 -10.07
N ILE A 99 8.94 2.22 -10.19
CA ILE A 99 8.48 1.20 -9.25
C ILE A 99 8.32 -0.12 -9.99
N TRP A 100 8.93 -1.18 -9.48
CA TRP A 100 8.71 -2.56 -9.91
C TRP A 100 8.03 -3.33 -8.80
N TYR A 101 6.97 -4.05 -9.14
CA TYR A 101 6.26 -4.94 -8.22
C TYR A 101 6.89 -6.32 -8.31
N GLU A 102 7.09 -6.98 -7.17
CA GLU A 102 7.38 -8.42 -7.18
C GLU A 102 6.13 -9.10 -7.76
N GLU A 103 6.27 -9.88 -8.84
CA GLU A 103 5.16 -10.71 -9.31
C GLU A 103 4.75 -11.58 -8.13
N ASN A 104 3.46 -11.59 -7.79
CA ASN A 104 2.92 -12.59 -6.88
C ASN A 104 3.22 -13.95 -7.51
N THR A 105 4.33 -14.58 -7.13
CA THR A 105 4.39 -16.04 -7.15
C THR A 105 3.30 -16.44 -6.18
N LEU A 106 2.12 -16.78 -6.71
CA LEU A 106 1.03 -17.40 -5.98
C LEU A 106 1.64 -18.56 -5.20
N ALA A 107 1.98 -18.31 -3.95
CA ALA A 107 2.48 -19.28 -3.00
C ALA A 107 1.27 -19.99 -2.43
N ASP A 108 0.53 -20.66 -3.32
CA ASP A 108 -0.70 -21.37 -3.03
C ASP A 108 -0.44 -22.85 -3.34
N GLY A 109 0.64 -23.35 -2.74
CA GLY A 109 0.95 -24.76 -2.62
C GLY A 109 0.81 -25.18 -1.16
N TRP A 110 -0.42 -25.17 -0.65
CA TRP A 110 -0.83 -25.85 0.59
C TRP A 110 -2.26 -26.34 0.47
#